data_AF-A0A962V7Q9-F1
#
_entry.id   AF-A0A962V7Q9-F1
#
_cell.length_a   1.000
_cell.length_b   1.000
_cell.length_c   1.000
_cell.angle_alpha   90.00
_cell.angle_beta   90.00
_cell.angle_gamma   90.00
#
_symmetry.space_group_name_H-M   'P 1'
#
loop_
_entity.id
_entity.type
_entity.pdbx_description
1 polymer ?
#
loop_
_entity_poly.entity_id
_entity_poly.type
_entity_poly.pdbx_seq_one_letter_code
_entity_poly.pdbx_strand_id
1 'polypeptide(L)' 'SLASITAPTLLIQSTQDPYGTLAQIDAISGQLSGPVEQRLLTNCAHAPHLEQPVQTLTAIQEFLYKLL' A
#
# COMPACT_ATOMS: atom_id res chain seq x y z
N SER A 1 -13.84 12.19 3.90
CA SER A 1 -12.46 12.73 3.92
C SER A 1 -11.52 11.60 4.27
N LEU A 2 -10.26 11.59 3.83
CA LEU A 2 -9.29 10.56 4.26
C LEU A 2 -9.05 10.62 5.78
N ALA A 3 -9.18 11.80 6.38
CA ALA A 3 -9.04 12.00 7.83
C ALA A 3 -10.08 11.23 8.68
N SER A 4 -11.20 10.77 8.11
CA SER A 4 -12.18 9.96 8.86
C SER A 4 -11.86 8.47 8.90
N ILE A 5 -10.81 8.02 8.20
CA ILE A 5 -10.39 6.62 8.21
C ILE A 5 -9.47 6.40 9.41
N THR A 6 -9.95 5.64 10.38
CA THR A 6 -9.23 5.29 11.62
C THR A 6 -8.79 3.84 11.68
N ALA A 7 -9.27 3.00 10.77
CA ALA A 7 -8.86 1.60 10.68
C ALA A 7 -7.39 1.48 10.23
N PRO A 8 -6.64 0.48 10.74
CA PRO A 8 -5.33 0.15 10.21
C PRO A 8 -5.41 -0.07 8.69
N THR A 9 -4.49 0.54 7.93
CA THR A 9 -4.51 0.54 6.47
C THR A 9 -3.16 0.14 5.90
N LEU A 10 -3.15 -0.81 4.95
CA LEU A 10 -1.97 -1.15 4.14
C LEU A 10 -2.11 -0.52 2.75
N LEU A 11 -1.12 0.26 2.34
CA LEU A 11 -1.02 0.85 1.01
C LEU A 11 0.06 0.08 0.22
N ILE A 12 -0.29 -0.46 -0.95
CA ILE A 12 0.65 -1.17 -1.83
C ILE A 12 0.71 -0.44 -3.17
N GLN A 13 1.91 -0.07 -3.64
CA GLN A 13 2.09 0.57 -4.94
C GLN A 13 3.40 0.11 -5.57
N SER A 14 3.45 0.02 -6.90
CA SER A 14 4.72 -0.13 -7.61
C SER A 14 5.44 1.20 -7.76
N THR A 15 6.76 1.18 -7.62
CA THR A 15 7.66 2.29 -7.97
C THR A 15 7.67 2.61 -9.48
N GLN A 16 7.19 1.68 -10.32
CA GLN A 16 7.11 1.83 -11.78
C GLN A 16 5.66 1.90 -12.26
N ASP A 17 4.72 2.26 -11.39
CA ASP A 17 3.32 2.47 -11.76
C ASP A 17 3.21 3.66 -12.75
N PRO A 18 2.73 3.46 -13.99
CA PRO A 18 2.60 4.53 -14.97
C PRO A 18 1.43 5.50 -14.66
N TYR A 19 0.54 5.15 -13.74
CA TYR A 19 -0.63 5.95 -13.36
C TYR A 19 -0.48 6.66 -12.01
N GLY A 20 0.38 6.16 -11.13
CA GLY A 20 0.54 6.65 -9.75
C GLY A 20 1.98 7.01 -9.42
N THR A 21 2.21 8.22 -8.91
CA THR A 21 3.52 8.61 -8.37
C THR A 21 3.63 8.24 -6.88
N LEU A 22 4.84 8.15 -6.33
CA LEU A 22 5.02 7.95 -4.89
C LEU A 22 4.45 9.10 -4.05
N ALA A 23 4.34 10.31 -4.61
CA ALA A 23 3.67 11.41 -3.94
C ALA A 23 2.19 11.12 -3.61
N GLN A 24 1.54 10.20 -4.34
CA GLN A 24 0.16 9.81 -4.05
C GLN A 24 0.07 8.97 -2.77
N ILE A 25 0.90 7.93 -2.63
CA ILE A 25 0.90 7.08 -1.43
C ILE A 25 1.32 7.88 -0.20
N ASP A 26 2.26 8.82 -0.36
CA ASP A 26 2.67 9.76 0.69
C ASP A 26 1.51 10.67 1.10
N ALA A 27 0.80 11.24 0.13
CA ALA A 27 -0.34 12.11 0.39
C ALA A 27 -1.51 11.37 1.08
N ILE A 28 -1.78 10.11 0.70
CA ILE A 28 -2.78 9.29 1.38
C ILE A 28 -2.34 9.00 2.81
N SER A 29 -1.12 8.49 2.98
CA SER A 29 -0.54 8.15 4.27
C SER A 29 -0.55 9.32 5.25
N GLY A 30 -0.26 10.54 4.79
CA GLY A 30 -0.26 11.75 5.62
C GLY A 30 -1.65 12.28 5.98
N GLN A 31 -2.72 11.80 5.35
CA GLN A 31 -4.09 12.26 5.59
C GLN A 31 -4.96 11.26 6.36
N LEU A 32 -4.52 10.01 6.52
CA LEU A 32 -5.24 9.02 7.33
C LEU A 32 -5.05 9.31 8.82
N SER A 33 -6.09 9.05 9.62
CA SER A 33 -6.04 9.20 11.09
C SER A 33 -5.76 7.87 11.80
N GLY A 34 -5.84 6.75 11.10
CA GLY A 34 -5.51 5.41 11.60
C GLY A 34 -4.05 5.01 11.32
N PRO A 35 -3.58 3.90 11.91
CA PRO A 35 -2.26 3.35 11.59
C PRO A 35 -2.15 3.04 10.10
N VAL A 36 -1.04 3.43 9.48
CA VAL A 36 -0.79 3.19 8.06
C VAL A 36 0.56 2.53 7.85
N GLU A 37 0.58 1.52 6.98
CA GLU A 37 1.79 0.88 6.50
C GLU A 37 1.86 1.02 4.97
N GLN A 38 3.05 1.32 4.45
CA GLN A 38 3.29 1.37 3.01
C GLN A 38 4.16 0.19 2.57
N ARG A 39 3.86 -0.34 1.38
CA ARG A 39 4.63 -1.39 0.71
C ARG A 39 4.86 -0.99 -0.74
N LEU A 40 6.08 -0.53 -1.01
CA LEU A 40 6.52 -0.21 -2.36
C LEU A 40 7.12 -1.46 -3.00
N LEU A 41 6.58 -1.84 -4.16
CA LEU A 41 7.11 -2.93 -4.97
C LEU A 41 7.91 -2.39 -6.16
N THR A 42 8.82 -3.20 -6.67
CA THR A 42 9.64 -2.90 -7.84
C THR A 42 9.46 -4.00 -8.88
N ASN A 43 9.84 -3.76 -10.14
CA ASN A 43 9.75 -4.74 -11.22
C ASN A 43 8.31 -5.18 -11.52
N CYS A 44 7.35 -4.26 -11.45
CA CYS A 44 5.97 -4.42 -11.90
C CYS A 44 5.38 -3.05 -12.27
N ALA A 45 4.36 -3.02 -13.11
CA ALA A 45 3.64 -1.79 -13.42
C ALA A 45 2.49 -1.57 -12.42
N HIS A 46 1.31 -1.25 -12.93
CA HIS A 46 0.16 -0.84 -12.13
C HIS A 46 -0.52 -1.99 -11.35
N ALA A 47 -0.32 -3.24 -11.76
CA ALA A 47 -1.07 -4.38 -11.22
C ALA A 47 -0.17 -5.33 -10.42
N PRO A 48 0.37 -4.90 -9.26
CA PRO A 48 1.29 -5.72 -8.47
C PRO A 48 0.67 -7.06 -8.04
N HIS A 49 -0.64 -7.13 -7.83
CA HIS A 49 -1.34 -8.37 -7.48
C HIS A 49 -1.35 -9.41 -8.63
N LEU A 50 -1.18 -8.99 -9.88
CA LEU A 50 -1.05 -9.88 -11.05
C LEU A 50 0.41 -10.15 -11.41
N GLU A 51 1.25 -9.12 -11.33
CA GLU A 51 2.64 -9.17 -11.80
C GLU A 51 3.63 -9.68 -10.73
N GLN A 52 3.35 -9.41 -9.45
CA GLN A 52 4.13 -9.80 -8.27
C GLN A 52 3.21 -10.39 -7.18
N PRO A 53 2.48 -11.48 -7.48
CA PRO A 53 1.44 -12.01 -6.60
C PRO A 53 1.99 -12.48 -5.25
N VAL A 54 3.19 -13.08 -5.23
CA VAL A 54 3.83 -13.57 -4.01
C VAL A 54 4.13 -12.40 -3.07
N GLN A 55 4.77 -11.36 -3.57
CA GLN A 55 5.15 -10.17 -2.80
C GLN A 55 3.93 -9.41 -2.30
N THR A 56 2.89 -9.32 -3.13
CA THR A 56 1.61 -8.72 -2.75
C THR A 56 0.96 -9.51 -1.61
N LEU A 57 0.90 -10.84 -1.71
CA LEU A 57 0.33 -11.69 -0.67
C LEU A 57 1.16 -11.66 0.62
N THR A 58 2.49 -11.66 0.52
CA THR A 58 3.37 -11.54 1.69
C THR A 58 3.14 -10.22 2.42
N ALA A 59 3.04 -9.10 1.70
CA ALA A 59 2.73 -7.80 2.29
C ALA A 59 1.40 -7.82 3.06
N ILE A 60 0.37 -8.44 2.48
CA ILE A 60 -0.95 -8.59 3.13
C ILE A 60 -0.85 -9.47 4.37
N GLN A 61 -0.17 -10.61 4.29
CA GLN A 61 0.00 -11.54 5.42
C GLN A 61 0.74 -10.87 6.58
N GLU A 62 1.88 -10.23 6.30
CA GLU A 62 2.66 -9.50 7.32
C GLU A 62 1.82 -8.43 8.01
N PHE A 63 1.03 -7.68 7.25
CA PHE A 63 0.14 -6.68 7.81
C PHE A 63 -0.93 -7.30 8.72
N LEU A 64 -1.60 -8.35 8.26
CA LEU A 64 -2.62 -9.04 9.05
C LEU A 64 -2.05 -9.66 10.34
N TYR A 65 -0.86 -10.25 10.28
CA TYR A 65 -0.21 -10.83 11.46
C TYR A 65 0.12 -9.79 12.54
N LYS A 66 0.32 -8.51 12.20
CA LYS A 66 0.54 -7.44 13.18
C LYS A 66 -0.76 -6.95 13.83
N LEU A 67 -1.91 -7.28 13.26
CA LEU A 67 -3.23 -6.87 13.77
C LEU A 67 -3.88 -7.92 14.67
N LEU A 68 -3.39 -9.16 14.63
CA LEU A 68 -3.80 -10.27 15.49
C LEU A 68 -2.98 -10.29 16.78
#